data_AF-A0A1Q6Y9Z6-F1
#
_entry.id   AF-A0A1Q6Y9Z6-F1
#
_cell.length_a   1.000
_cell.length_b   1.000
_cell.length_c   1.000
_cell.angle_alpha   90.00
_cell.angle_beta   90.00
_cell.angle_gamma   90.00
#
_symmetry.space_group_name_H-M   'P 1'
#
loop_
_entity.id
_entity.type
_entity.pdbx_description
1 polymer ?
#
loop_
_entity_poly.entity_id
_entity_poly.type
_entity_poly.pdbx_seq_one_letter_code
_entity_poly.pdbx_strand_id
1 'polypeptide(L)'
;MIVGRAAQVILAGQRDVLHVRVVASIEQRVPYVMRREGLDQDAARKRIQTKDRDRVRYLQTQYRFHPEDPHLYDLVLNSNIIDLDSIVDLINLALERKASHLSTPTENLGPGTGLTRYPTQPGDFRLSESAT
;
A
#
# COMPACT_ATOMS: atom_id res chain seq x y z
N MET A 1 -13.40 -9.57 -3.28
CA MET A 1 -12.62 -8.50 -2.60
C MET A 1 -12.85 -8.58 -1.10
N ILE A 2 -11.79 -8.57 -0.29
CA ILE A 2 -11.87 -8.51 1.18
C ILE A 2 -11.35 -7.14 1.61
N VAL A 3 -12.10 -6.45 2.48
CA VAL A 3 -11.70 -5.13 3.00
C VAL A 3 -11.42 -5.23 4.50
N GLY A 4 -10.19 -4.90 4.91
CA GLY A 4 -9.77 -4.90 6.31
C GLY A 4 -9.55 -6.31 6.88
N ARG A 5 -9.85 -6.48 8.17
CA ARG A 5 -9.75 -7.76 8.92
C ARG A 5 -8.37 -8.44 8.88
N ALA A 6 -7.30 -7.65 8.82
CA ALA A 6 -5.92 -8.16 8.71
C ALA A 6 -5.70 -9.12 7.52
N ALA A 7 -6.52 -9.04 6.46
CA ALA A 7 -6.38 -9.88 5.28
C ALA A 7 -4.97 -9.78 4.64
N GLN A 8 -4.34 -8.61 4.74
CA GLN A 8 -2.98 -8.39 4.26
C GLN A 8 -1.92 -9.19 5.02
N VAL A 9 -2.20 -9.59 6.27
CA VAL A 9 -1.33 -10.45 7.06
C VAL A 9 -1.73 -11.92 6.89
N ILE A 10 -3.04 -12.21 7.03
CA ILE A 10 -3.57 -13.58 6.97
C ILE A 10 -3.26 -14.24 5.63
N LEU A 11 -3.30 -13.47 4.54
CA LEU A 11 -3.08 -13.96 3.18
C LEU A 11 -1.73 -13.48 2.62
N ALA A 12 -0.78 -13.06 3.46
CA ALA A 12 0.51 -12.52 3.01
C ALA A 12 1.30 -13.48 2.12
N GLY A 13 1.19 -14.79 2.37
CA GLY A 13 1.86 -15.83 1.58
C GLY A 13 1.12 -16.28 0.31
N GLN A 14 -0.07 -15.73 0.03
CA GLN A 14 -0.89 -16.17 -1.11
C GLN A 14 -0.55 -15.36 -2.36
N ARG A 15 0.11 -16.01 -3.33
CA ARG A 15 0.56 -15.37 -4.57
C ARG A 15 -0.58 -14.89 -5.46
N ASP A 16 -1.76 -15.50 -5.34
CA ASP A 16 -2.99 -15.20 -6.07
C ASP A 16 -3.84 -14.09 -5.42
N VAL A 17 -3.33 -13.45 -4.36
CA VAL A 17 -4.01 -12.33 -3.68
C VAL A 17 -3.26 -11.03 -3.92
N LEU A 18 -3.95 -10.02 -4.44
CA LEU A 18 -3.43 -8.65 -4.55
C LEU A 18 -3.73 -7.85 -3.27
N HIS A 19 -2.69 -7.39 -2.59
CA HIS A 19 -2.78 -6.60 -1.37
C HIS A 19 -2.65 -5.11 -1.68
N VAL A 20 -3.71 -4.35 -1.47
CA VAL A 20 -3.75 -2.91 -1.77
C VAL A 20 -4.08 -2.11 -0.53
N ARG A 21 -3.32 -1.04 -0.29
CA ARG A 21 -3.63 -0.02 0.71
C ARG A 21 -3.93 1.31 0.05
N VAL A 22 -5.14 1.82 0.26
CA VAL A 22 -5.48 3.21 -0.12
C VAL A 22 -5.24 4.12 1.08
N VAL A 23 -4.50 5.20 0.86
CA VAL A 23 -4.15 6.21 1.88
C VAL A 23 -4.57 7.60 1.42
N ALA A 24 -4.78 8.49 2.38
CA ALA A 24 -5.03 9.90 2.17
C ALA A 24 -4.66 10.67 3.45
N SER A 25 -4.34 11.96 3.32
CA SER A 25 -4.08 12.81 4.49
C SER A 25 -5.35 12.93 5.35
N ILE A 26 -5.19 13.24 6.63
CA ILE A 26 -6.35 13.41 7.52
C ILE A 26 -7.25 14.56 7.03
N GLU A 27 -6.63 15.62 6.49
CA GLU A 27 -7.31 16.79 5.94
C GLU A 27 -8.24 16.43 4.79
N GLN A 28 -7.84 15.51 3.92
CA GLN A 28 -8.67 15.05 2.80
C GLN A 28 -9.77 14.07 3.25
N ARG A 29 -9.51 13.27 4.29
CA ARG A 29 -10.48 12.28 4.81
C ARG A 29 -11.60 12.92 5.62
N VAL A 30 -11.35 14.04 6.31
CA VAL A 30 -12.34 14.69 7.18
C VAL A 30 -13.60 15.13 6.42
N PRO A 31 -13.52 15.93 5.34
CA PRO A 31 -14.72 16.34 4.58
C PRO A 31 -15.49 15.15 4.00
N TYR A 32 -14.78 14.09 3.60
CA TYR A 32 -15.39 12.86 3.13
C TYR A 32 -16.22 12.18 4.23
N VAL A 33 -15.65 12.01 5.43
CA VAL A 33 -16.36 11.38 6.57
C VAL A 33 -17.49 12.27 7.08
N MET A 34 -17.32 13.59 7.13
CA MET A 34 -18.40 14.52 7.47
C MET A 34 -19.62 14.31 6.56
N ARG A 35 -19.41 14.32 5.24
CA ARG A 35 -20.48 14.12 4.26
C ARG A 35 -21.10 12.72 4.34
N ARG A 36 -20.28 11.68 4.53
CA ARG A 36 -20.74 10.29 4.47
C ARG A 36 -21.40 9.80 5.77
N GLU A 37 -20.94 10.27 6.92
CA GLU A 37 -21.43 9.86 8.25
C GLU A 37 -22.30 10.94 8.93
N GLY A 38 -22.47 12.13 8.32
CA GLY A 38 -23.32 13.21 8.87
C GLY A 38 -22.72 13.87 10.13
N LEU A 39 -21.39 13.92 10.22
CA LEU A 39 -20.66 14.40 11.39
C LEU A 39 -20.15 15.83 11.19
N ASP A 40 -19.98 16.56 12.29
CA ASP A 40 -19.17 17.78 12.31
C ASP A 40 -17.67 17.47 12.12
N GLN A 41 -16.86 18.52 11.94
CA GLN A 41 -15.44 18.40 11.63
C GLN A 41 -14.64 17.70 12.74
N ASP A 42 -14.91 18.03 14.01
CA ASP A 42 -14.17 17.50 15.16
C ASP A 42 -14.54 16.04 15.41
N ALA A 43 -15.84 15.72 15.34
CA ALA A 43 -16.35 14.36 15.41
C ALA A 43 -15.80 13.50 14.27
N ALA A 44 -15.76 14.00 13.04
CA ALA A 44 -15.16 13.30 11.91
C ALA A 44 -13.66 13.05 12.10
N ARG A 45 -12.90 14.06 12.57
CA ARG A 45 -11.46 13.91 12.84
C ARG A 45 -11.21 12.86 13.93
N LYS A 46 -11.94 12.93 15.05
CA LYS A 46 -11.85 11.98 16.16
C LYS A 46 -12.26 10.56 15.73
N ARG A 47 -13.29 10.45 14.89
CA ARG A 47 -13.76 9.20 14.31
C ARG A 47 -12.67 8.53 13.48
N ILE A 48 -12.01 9.29 12.61
CA ILE A 48 -10.92 8.80 11.76
C ILE A 48 -9.73 8.35 12.62
N GLN A 49 -9.25 9.21 13.53
CA GLN A 49 -8.13 8.90 14.41
C GLN A 49 -8.38 7.66 15.27
N THR A 50 -9.61 7.49 15.76
CA THR A 50 -10.00 6.30 16.52
C THR A 50 -9.93 5.05 15.66
N LYS A 51 -10.50 5.07 14.44
CA LYS A 51 -10.41 3.92 13.51
C LYS A 51 -8.97 3.59 13.13
N ASP A 52 -8.14 4.59 12.87
CA ASP A 52 -6.73 4.41 12.51
C ASP A 52 -5.96 3.76 13.69
N ARG A 53 -6.16 4.26 14.91
CA ARG A 53 -5.57 3.68 16.13
C ARG A 53 -6.04 2.26 16.39
N ASP A 54 -7.33 1.98 16.22
CA ASP A 54 -7.89 0.65 16.42
C ASP A 54 -7.32 -0.34 15.40
N ARG A 55 -7.13 0.08 14.14
CA ARG A 55 -6.48 -0.72 13.10
C ARG A 55 -5.03 -1.05 13.46
N VAL A 56 -4.25 -0.06 13.93
CA VAL A 56 -2.86 -0.26 14.38
C VAL A 56 -2.82 -1.24 15.54
N ARG A 57 -3.63 -0.99 16.58
CA ARG A 57 -3.69 -1.85 17.79
C ARG A 57 -4.08 -3.28 17.44
N TYR A 58 -5.08 -3.47 16.58
CA TYR A 58 -5.51 -4.80 16.16
C TYR A 58 -4.37 -5.59 15.49
N LEU A 59 -3.67 -4.99 14.52
CA LEU A 59 -2.55 -5.65 13.83
C LEU A 59 -1.36 -5.93 14.76
N GLN A 60 -0.98 -4.96 15.60
CA GLN A 60 0.14 -5.12 16.52
C GLN A 60 -0.14 -6.19 17.59
N THR A 61 -1.35 -6.19 18.17
CA THR A 61 -1.67 -7.12 19.27
C THR A 61 -1.90 -8.54 18.78
N GLN A 62 -2.60 -8.72 17.66
CA GLN A 62 -2.99 -10.04 17.18
C GLN A 62 -1.93 -10.67 16.28
N TYR A 63 -1.19 -9.86 15.53
CA TYR A 63 -0.30 -10.35 14.47
C TYR A 63 1.15 -9.86 14.59
N ARG A 64 1.47 -8.97 15.53
CA ARG A 64 2.82 -8.38 15.70
C ARG A 64 3.34 -7.60 14.48
N PHE A 65 2.45 -7.23 13.56
CA PHE A 65 2.77 -6.40 12.39
C PHE A 65 2.32 -4.95 12.57
N HIS A 66 2.99 -4.03 11.87
CA HIS A 66 2.55 -2.65 11.76
C HIS A 66 1.84 -2.42 10.42
N PRO A 67 0.67 -1.73 10.38
CA PRO A 67 -0.01 -1.45 9.12
C PRO A 67 0.79 -0.61 8.13
N GLU A 68 1.87 0.04 8.58
CA GLU A 68 2.77 0.83 7.72
C GLU A 68 3.95 0.04 7.17
N ASP A 69 4.10 -1.23 7.53
CA ASP A 69 5.08 -2.09 6.86
C ASP A 69 4.71 -2.21 5.38
N PRO A 70 5.54 -1.67 4.46
CA PRO A 70 5.24 -1.70 3.04
C PRO A 70 5.22 -3.12 2.48
N HIS A 71 5.92 -4.08 3.10
CA HIS A 71 5.98 -5.48 2.63
C HIS A 71 4.65 -6.23 2.77
N LEU A 72 3.68 -5.67 3.49
CA LEU A 72 2.33 -6.23 3.59
C LEU A 72 1.45 -5.92 2.36
N TYR A 73 1.91 -5.08 1.44
CA TYR A 73 1.11 -4.63 0.31
C TYR A 73 1.90 -4.74 -0.99
N ASP A 74 1.20 -5.12 -2.06
CA ASP A 74 1.74 -5.00 -3.42
C ASP A 74 1.66 -3.53 -3.90
N LEU A 75 0.62 -2.80 -3.48
CA LEU A 75 0.41 -1.39 -3.84
C LEU A 75 -0.04 -0.55 -2.64
N VAL A 76 0.55 0.63 -2.51
CA VAL A 76 0.07 1.71 -1.62
C VAL A 76 -0.29 2.92 -2.49
N LEU A 77 -1.59 3.21 -2.60
CA LEU A 77 -2.13 4.24 -3.50
C LEU A 77 -2.64 5.43 -2.69
N ASN A 78 -2.19 6.64 -3.03
CA ASN A 78 -2.60 7.86 -2.34
C ASN A 78 -3.73 8.57 -3.10
N SER A 79 -4.92 8.59 -2.51
CA SER A 79 -6.12 9.20 -3.10
C SER A 79 -6.26 10.71 -2.81
N ASN A 80 -5.18 11.38 -2.38
CA ASN A 80 -5.19 12.84 -2.22
C ASN A 80 -5.27 13.58 -3.56
N ILE A 81 -4.63 13.03 -4.59
CA ILE A 81 -4.48 13.67 -5.90
C ILE A 81 -5.07 12.79 -7.00
N ILE A 82 -4.83 11.47 -6.93
CA ILE A 82 -5.35 10.50 -7.89
C ILE A 82 -6.83 10.28 -7.58
N ASP A 83 -7.69 10.48 -8.58
CA ASP A 83 -9.11 10.24 -8.48
C ASP A 83 -9.43 8.74 -8.34
N LEU A 84 -10.66 8.43 -7.95
CA LEU A 84 -11.06 7.06 -7.64
C LEU A 84 -11.09 6.15 -8.88
N ASP A 85 -11.44 6.68 -10.06
CA ASP A 85 -11.52 5.88 -11.28
C ASP A 85 -10.11 5.48 -11.73
N SER A 86 -9.18 6.45 -11.72
CA SER A 86 -7.76 6.18 -11.97
C SER A 86 -7.15 5.17 -10.98
N ILE A 87 -7.53 5.23 -9.69
CA ILE A 87 -7.10 4.24 -8.68
C ILE A 87 -7.63 2.85 -9.02
N VAL A 88 -8.87 2.73 -9.46
CA VAL A 88 -9.47 1.44 -9.86
C VAL A 88 -8.74 0.86 -11.07
N ASP A 89 -8.43 1.68 -12.07
CA ASP A 89 -7.68 1.25 -13.25
C ASP A 89 -6.29 0.73 -12.89
N LEU A 90 -5.58 1.41 -11.99
CA LEU A 90 -4.28 0.95 -11.48
C LEU A 90 -4.37 -0.39 -10.75
N ILE A 91 -5.42 -0.59 -9.94
CA ILE A 91 -5.65 -1.86 -9.23
C ILE A 91 -5.95 -2.98 -10.22
N ASN A 92 -6.79 -2.75 -11.23
CA ASN A 92 -7.12 -3.73 -12.26
C ASN A 92 -5.89 -4.13 -13.05
N LEU A 93 -5.10 -3.15 -13.51
CA LEU A 93 -3.86 -3.42 -14.23
C LEU A 93 -2.90 -4.25 -13.38
N ALA A 94 -2.70 -3.90 -12.11
CA ALA A 94 -1.83 -4.65 -11.22
C ALA A 94 -2.33 -6.08 -10.98
N LEU A 95 -3.66 -6.26 -10.85
CA LEU A 95 -4.27 -7.58 -10.70
C LEU A 95 -4.01 -8.45 -11.93
N GLU A 96 -4.25 -7.93 -13.14
CA GLU A 96 -3.99 -8.64 -14.40
C GLU A 96 -2.53 -9.04 -14.54
N ARG A 97 -1.61 -8.10 -14.24
CA ARG A 97 -0.16 -8.38 -14.28
C ARG A 97 0.23 -9.44 -13.27
N LYS A 98 -0.24 -9.35 -12.01
CA LYS A 98 0.04 -10.35 -10.97
C LYS A 98 -0.50 -11.72 -11.36
N ALA A 99 -1.73 -11.79 -11.88
CA ALA A 99 -2.35 -13.02 -12.35
C ALA A 99 -1.54 -13.72 -13.46
N SER A 100 -0.97 -12.95 -14.39
CA SER A 100 -0.13 -13.49 -15.48
C SER A 100 1.16 -14.17 -15.00
N HIS A 101 1.62 -13.87 -13.77
CA HIS A 101 2.82 -14.45 -13.17
C HIS A 101 2.54 -15.62 -12.21
N LEU A 102 1.28 -16.05 -12.04
CA LEU A 102 0.94 -17.14 -11.13
C LEU A 102 1.51 -18.49 -11.57
N SER A 103 1.63 -18.71 -12.88
CA SER A 103 2.26 -19.91 -13.44
C SER A 103 3.79 -19.83 -13.46
N THR A 104 4.38 -18.68 -13.12
CA THR A 104 5.85 -18.53 -13.09
C THR A 104 6.42 -19.15 -11.81
N PRO A 105 7.38 -20.10 -11.90
CA PRO A 105 8.08 -20.65 -10.74
C PRO A 105 8.73 -19.54 -9.90
N THR A 106 8.76 -19.70 -8.58
CA THR A 106 9.20 -18.64 -7.65
C THR A 106 10.67 -18.26 -7.88
N GLU A 107 11.51 -19.23 -8.24
CA GLU A 107 12.92 -19.05 -8.58
C GLU A 107 13.15 -18.17 -9.83
N ASN A 108 12.11 -18.00 -10.66
CA ASN A 108 12.15 -17.18 -11.86
C ASN A 108 11.44 -15.83 -11.66
N LEU A 109 10.98 -15.51 -10.45
CA LEU A 109 10.43 -14.21 -10.13
C LEU A 109 11.53 -13.22 -9.74
N GLY A 110 11.21 -11.94 -9.92
CA GLY A 110 12.04 -10.83 -9.47
C GLY A 110 12.60 -10.01 -10.62
N PRO A 111 13.12 -8.81 -10.31
CA PRO A 111 13.55 -7.85 -11.32
C PRO A 111 14.79 -8.31 -12.10
N GLY A 112 15.53 -9.30 -11.59
CA GLY A 112 16.75 -9.81 -12.22
C GLY A 112 16.52 -10.89 -13.28
N THR A 113 15.31 -11.42 -13.41
CA THR A 113 15.04 -12.52 -14.35
C THR A 113 15.27 -12.06 -15.79
N GLY A 114 16.21 -12.73 -16.48
CA GLY A 114 16.56 -12.41 -17.86
C GLY A 114 17.43 -11.15 -18.05
N LEU A 115 17.86 -10.49 -16.96
CA LEU A 115 18.79 -9.37 -17.06
C LEU A 115 20.25 -9.84 -17.19
N THR A 116 20.98 -9.26 -18.13
CA THR A 116 22.44 -9.35 -18.18
C THR A 116 23.06 -8.51 -17.08
N ARG A 117 24.21 -8.95 -16.54
CA ARG A 117 24.97 -8.13 -15.58
C ARG A 117 25.30 -6.78 -16.20
N TYR A 118 25.33 -5.74 -15.36
CA TYR A 118 25.80 -4.43 -15.78
C TYR A 118 27.20 -4.56 -16.40
N PRO A 119 27.46 -3.92 -17.56
CA PRO A 119 28.74 -4.02 -18.24
C PRO A 119 29.89 -3.41 -17.43
N THR A 120 29.58 -2.45 -16.55
CA THR A 120 30.50 -1.83 -15.59
C THR A 120 29.78 -1.62 -14.26
N GLN A 121 30.53 -1.38 -13.18
CA GLN A 121 29.95 -1.07 -11.88
C GLN A 121 29.14 0.24 -11.97
N PRO A 122 27.85 0.25 -11.59
CA PRO A 122 27.06 1.48 -11.57
C PRO A 122 27.71 2.52 -10.68
N GLY A 123 27.72 3.79 -11.11
CA GLY A 123 28.20 4.88 -10.27
C GLY A 123 27.26 5.09 -9.09
N ASP A 124 27.80 5.08 -7.88
CA ASP A 124 27.03 5.43 -6.69
C ASP A 124 26.66 6.92 -6.70
N PHE A 125 25.53 7.26 -6.08
CA PHE A 125 25.16 8.65 -5.81
C PHE A 125 26.21 9.27 -4.88
N ARG A 126 27.18 10.00 -5.46
CA ARG A 126 28.10 10.82 -4.69
C ARG A 126 27.35 12.03 -4.18
N LEU A 127 27.06 12.06 -2.89
CA LEU A 127 26.62 13.29 -2.23
C LEU A 127 27.73 14.33 -2.42
N SER A 128 27.40 15.47 -3.02
CA SER A 128 28.32 16.59 -3.10
C SER A 128 28.55 17.13 -1.68
N GLU A 129 29.70 16.85 -1.10
CA GLU A 129 30.17 17.61 0.07
C GLU A 129 30.42 19.05 -0.37
N SER A 130 29.47 19.95 -0.10
CA SER A 130 29.68 21.32 0.42
C SER A 130 28.55 22.29 0.04
N ALA A 131 27.99 22.94 1.07
CA ALA A 131 27.84 24.39 1.14
C ALA A 131 27.37 24.74 2.57
N THR A 132 28.35 24.93 3.47
CA THR A 132 28.16 25.67 4.72
C THR A 132 28.11 27.16 4.41
#